data_AF-A0A652YXH0-F1
#
_entry.id   AF-A0A652YXH0-F1
#
_cell.length_a   1.000
_cell.length_b   1.000
_cell.length_c   1.000
_cell.angle_alpha   90.00
_cell.angle_beta   90.00
_cell.angle_gamma   90.00
#
_symmetry.space_group_name_H-M   'P 1'
#
loop_
_entity.id
_entity.type
_entity.pdbx_description
1 polymer ?
#
loop_
_entity_poly.entity_id
_entity_poly.type
_entity_poly.pdbx_seq_one_letter_code
_entity_poly.pdbx_strand_id
1 'polypeptide(L)'
;MDNFLAHTEDITDFGSRLAVVADTVARAQADAARHDHTALGAVLGLIAEDFVRVTGEAQQTHIDDLGRLAAVVSSAAAATHSARDLYLGTDELVRSTIVEAART
;
A
#
# COMPACT_ATOMS: atom_id res chain seq x y z
N MET A 1 8.94 33.80 -14.05
CA MET A 1 9.30 32.47 -13.50
C MET A 1 7.99 31.80 -13.18
N ASP A 2 7.60 30.81 -13.98
CA ASP A 2 6.57 29.88 -13.50
C ASP A 2 7.20 29.13 -12.34
N ASN A 3 6.64 29.34 -11.15
CA ASN A 3 7.06 28.66 -9.94
C ASN A 3 7.05 27.15 -10.22
N PHE A 4 8.09 26.47 -9.77
CA PHE A 4 7.96 25.07 -9.44
C PHE A 4 6.87 24.96 -8.37
N LEU A 5 5.62 24.81 -8.78
CA LEU A 5 4.53 24.37 -7.92
C LEU A 5 4.58 22.86 -8.04
N ALA A 6 5.36 22.22 -7.18
CA ALA A 6 5.14 20.80 -7.01
C ALA A 6 3.66 20.59 -6.73
N HIS A 7 3.01 19.68 -7.47
CA HIS A 7 1.62 19.31 -7.23
C HIS A 7 1.50 18.52 -5.91
N THR A 8 1.90 19.11 -4.78
CA THR A 8 1.91 18.48 -3.46
C THR A 8 0.52 18.09 -3.00
N GLU A 9 -0.51 18.75 -3.53
CA GLU A 9 -1.91 18.35 -3.39
C GLU A 9 -2.17 16.99 -4.06
N ASP A 10 -1.74 16.79 -5.32
CA ASP A 10 -1.87 15.51 -6.02
C ASP A 10 -1.09 14.39 -5.31
N ILE A 11 0.08 14.70 -4.75
CA ILE A 11 0.87 13.73 -3.95
C ILE A 11 0.11 13.36 -2.67
N THR A 12 -0.57 14.32 -2.04
CA THR A 12 -1.39 14.08 -0.85
C THR A 12 -2.63 13.25 -1.18
N ASP A 13 -3.29 13.53 -2.31
CA ASP A 13 -4.43 12.74 -2.79
C ASP A 13 -3.99 11.30 -3.14
N PHE A 14 -2.86 11.14 -3.83
CA PHE A 14 -2.29 9.83 -4.09
C PHE A 14 -1.99 9.04 -2.79
N GLY A 15 -1.43 9.70 -1.78
CA GLY A 15 -1.20 9.10 -0.45
C GLY A 15 -2.51 8.66 0.21
N SER A 16 -3.57 9.45 0.10
CA SER A 16 -4.90 9.10 0.62
C SER A 16 -5.49 7.88 -0.09
N ARG A 17 -5.32 7.80 -1.42
CA ARG A 17 -5.75 6.61 -2.20
C ARG A 17 -4.95 5.37 -1.82
N LEU A 18 -3.63 5.49 -1.57
CA LEU A 18 -2.81 4.39 -1.09
C LEU A 18 -3.28 3.88 0.28
N ALA A 19 -3.74 4.75 1.18
CA ALA A 19 -4.31 4.33 2.46
C ALA A 19 -5.59 3.48 2.26
N VAL A 20 -6.47 3.87 1.34
CA VAL A 20 -7.68 3.08 0.99
C VAL A 20 -7.29 1.71 0.40
N VAL A 21 -6.24 1.66 -0.42
CA VAL A 21 -5.70 0.40 -0.96
C VAL A 21 -5.16 -0.47 0.17
N ALA A 22 -4.38 0.11 1.10
CA ALA A 22 -3.83 -0.62 2.26
C ALA A 22 -4.94 -1.25 3.10
N ASP A 23 -5.99 -0.50 3.42
CA ASP A 23 -7.16 -1.01 4.15
C ASP A 23 -7.87 -2.13 3.40
N THR A 24 -7.93 -2.04 2.08
CA THR A 24 -8.56 -3.06 1.23
C THR A 24 -7.74 -4.35 1.22
N VAL A 25 -6.41 -4.25 1.14
CA VAL A 25 -5.51 -5.40 1.23
C VAL A 25 -5.58 -6.06 2.62
N ALA A 26 -5.59 -5.25 3.69
CA ALA A 26 -5.73 -5.76 5.06
C ALA A 26 -7.04 -6.53 5.27
N ARG A 27 -8.16 -6.02 4.72
CA ARG A 27 -9.45 -6.71 4.73
C ARG A 27 -9.40 -8.01 3.93
N ALA A 28 -8.86 -7.98 2.72
CA ALA A 28 -8.72 -9.17 1.88
C ALA A 28 -7.89 -10.27 2.57
N GLN A 29 -6.81 -9.90 3.26
CA GLN A 29 -5.98 -10.84 4.01
C GLN A 29 -6.74 -11.47 5.18
N ALA A 30 -7.50 -10.67 5.94
CA ALA A 30 -8.33 -11.16 7.03
C ALA A 30 -9.43 -12.12 6.53
N ASP A 31 -10.05 -11.80 5.40
CA ASP A 31 -11.08 -12.64 4.78
C ASP A 31 -10.49 -13.95 4.25
N ALA A 32 -9.34 -13.88 3.57
CA ALA A 32 -8.63 -15.06 3.09
C ALA A 32 -8.25 -16.01 4.23
N ALA A 33 -7.84 -15.50 5.40
CA ALA A 33 -7.51 -16.33 6.56
C ALA A 33 -8.74 -16.95 7.27
N ARG A 34 -9.93 -16.36 7.15
CA ARG A 34 -11.16 -16.87 7.80
C ARG A 34 -11.73 -18.11 7.13
N HIS A 35 -11.52 -18.27 5.83
CA HIS A 35 -12.11 -19.34 5.04
C HIS A 35 -11.18 -20.57 4.96
N ASP A 36 -10.59 -21.01 6.07
CA ASP A 36 -9.64 -22.13 6.10
C ASP A 36 -10.27 -23.43 5.58
N HIS A 37 -9.84 -23.84 4.38
CA HIS A 37 -10.34 -25.04 3.71
C HIS A 37 -9.82 -26.34 4.34
N THR A 38 -8.79 -26.30 5.18
CA THR A 38 -8.26 -27.51 5.84
C THR A 38 -9.29 -28.13 6.79
N ALA A 39 -10.21 -27.33 7.32
CA ALA A 39 -11.33 -27.80 8.13
C ALA A 39 -12.30 -28.73 7.35
N LEU A 40 -12.33 -28.66 6.02
CA LEU A 40 -13.14 -29.55 5.18
C LEU A 40 -12.62 -30.99 5.17
N GLY A 41 -11.34 -31.21 5.50
CA GLY A 41 -10.75 -32.55 5.58
C GLY A 41 -11.48 -33.46 6.57
N ALA A 42 -11.94 -32.90 7.70
CA ALA A 42 -12.73 -33.62 8.70
C ALA A 42 -14.11 -34.07 8.19
N VAL A 43 -14.66 -33.38 7.18
CA VAL A 43 -16.00 -33.64 6.62
C VAL A 43 -15.91 -34.56 5.40
N LEU A 44 -14.92 -34.35 4.53
CA LEU A 44 -14.82 -35.04 3.24
C LEU A 44 -13.97 -36.33 3.30
N GLY A 45 -13.14 -36.50 4.33
CA GLY A 45 -12.29 -37.67 4.51
C GLY A 45 -11.30 -37.90 3.37
N LEU A 46 -10.80 -39.14 3.24
CA LEU A 46 -9.74 -39.53 2.30
C LEU A 46 -10.11 -39.32 0.82
N ILE A 47 -11.40 -39.27 0.48
CA ILE A 47 -11.87 -39.16 -0.92
C ILE A 47 -11.54 -37.78 -1.50
N ALA A 48 -11.48 -36.73 -0.67
CA ALA A 48 -11.18 -35.37 -1.11
C ALA A 48 -9.89 -34.80 -0.48
N GLU A 49 -9.05 -35.65 0.13
CA GLU A 49 -7.85 -35.19 0.84
C GLU A 49 -6.91 -34.39 -0.08
N ASP A 50 -6.69 -34.86 -1.31
CA ASP A 50 -5.85 -34.15 -2.28
C ASP A 50 -6.46 -32.80 -2.68
N PHE A 51 -7.78 -32.73 -2.81
CA PHE A 51 -8.48 -31.47 -3.10
C PHE A 51 -8.35 -30.47 -1.94
N VAL A 52 -8.57 -30.92 -0.70
CA VAL A 52 -8.41 -30.09 0.51
C VAL A 52 -6.97 -29.61 0.66
N ARG A 53 -5.99 -30.48 0.39
CA ARG A 53 -4.57 -30.13 0.39
C ARG A 53 -4.24 -29.05 -0.63
N VAL A 54 -4.60 -29.25 -1.90
CA VAL A 54 -4.30 -28.29 -2.99
C VAL A 54 -5.01 -26.96 -2.76
N THR A 55 -6.27 -26.98 -2.31
CA THR A 55 -7.00 -25.74 -2.01
C THR A 55 -6.46 -25.00 -0.80
N GLY A 56 -6.00 -25.72 0.24
CA GLY A 56 -5.30 -25.13 1.38
C GLY A 56 -3.95 -24.50 1.00
N GLU A 57 -3.15 -25.19 0.18
CA GLU A 57 -1.89 -24.66 -0.36
C GLU A 57 -2.11 -23.40 -1.21
N ALA A 58 -3.14 -23.41 -2.07
CA ALA A 58 -3.51 -22.26 -2.88
C ALA A 58 -3.98 -21.07 -2.03
N GLN A 59 -4.77 -21.33 -0.97
CA GLN A 59 -5.21 -20.31 -0.02
C GLN A 59 -4.02 -19.70 0.73
N GLN A 60 -3.09 -20.51 1.21
CA GLN A 60 -1.90 -20.01 1.88
C GLN A 60 -1.03 -19.16 0.95
N THR A 61 -0.84 -19.62 -0.29
CA THR A 61 -0.14 -18.84 -1.33
C THR A 61 -0.81 -17.48 -1.56
N HIS A 62 -2.15 -17.46 -1.61
CA HIS A 62 -2.90 -16.22 -1.78
C HIS A 62 -2.72 -15.24 -0.59
N ILE A 63 -2.72 -15.76 0.65
CA ILE A 63 -2.46 -14.97 1.86
C ILE A 63 -1.04 -14.38 1.82
N ASP A 64 -0.05 -15.15 1.42
CA ASP A 64 1.34 -14.70 1.31
C ASP A 64 1.50 -13.59 0.26
N ASP A 65 0.82 -13.73 -0.89
CA ASP A 65 0.83 -12.72 -1.95
C ASP A 65 0.12 -11.43 -1.52
N LEU A 66 -0.96 -11.51 -0.74
CA LEU A 66 -1.57 -10.32 -0.11
C LEU A 66 -0.61 -9.64 0.86
N GLY A 67 0.17 -10.40 1.63
CA GLY A 67 1.20 -9.86 2.52
C GLY A 67 2.31 -9.12 1.74
N ARG A 68 2.75 -9.68 0.60
CA ARG A 68 3.70 -9.00 -0.30
C ARG A 68 3.12 -7.72 -0.89
N LEU A 69 1.86 -7.75 -1.32
CA LEU A 69 1.17 -6.57 -1.82
C LEU A 69 1.06 -5.48 -0.74
N ALA A 70 0.75 -5.84 0.50
CA ALA A 70 0.71 -4.92 1.63
C ALA A 70 2.07 -4.22 1.85
N ALA A 71 3.18 -4.99 1.76
CA ALA A 71 4.52 -4.42 1.87
C ALA A 71 4.83 -3.42 0.75
N VAL A 72 4.44 -3.73 -0.49
CA VAL A 72 4.60 -2.80 -1.63
C VAL A 72 3.79 -1.52 -1.42
N VAL A 73 2.53 -1.63 -1.00
CA VAL A 73 1.66 -0.47 -0.73
C VAL A 73 2.24 0.40 0.39
N SER A 74 2.76 -0.22 1.46
CA SER A 74 3.43 0.49 2.55
C SER A 74 4.68 1.23 2.07
N SER A 75 5.51 0.57 1.25
CA SER A 75 6.69 1.21 0.65
C SER A 75 6.31 2.38 -0.25
N ALA A 76 5.26 2.24 -1.07
CA ALA A 76 4.75 3.31 -1.92
C ALA A 76 4.21 4.49 -1.10
N ALA A 77 3.54 4.21 0.02
CA ALA A 77 3.06 5.24 0.94
C ALA A 77 4.23 6.01 1.57
N ALA A 78 5.28 5.32 2.03
CA ALA A 78 6.48 5.96 2.59
C ALA A 78 7.20 6.85 1.56
N ALA A 79 7.33 6.36 0.31
CA ALA A 79 7.91 7.14 -0.78
C ALA A 79 7.08 8.39 -1.11
N THR A 80 5.74 8.26 -1.12
CA THR A 80 4.80 9.38 -1.33
C THR A 80 4.96 10.48 -0.27
N HIS A 81 5.03 10.11 1.01
CA HIS A 81 5.26 11.06 2.10
C HIS A 81 6.63 11.75 1.97
N SER A 82 7.67 10.97 1.67
CA SER A 82 9.02 11.50 1.48
C SER A 82 9.09 12.50 0.31
N ALA A 83 8.41 12.21 -0.80
CA ALA A 83 8.34 13.11 -1.95
C ALA A 83 7.59 14.40 -1.61
N ARG A 84 6.46 14.31 -0.90
CA ARG A 84 5.69 15.47 -0.42
C ARG A 84 6.56 16.40 0.43
N ASP A 85 7.26 15.85 1.41
CA ASP A 85 8.06 16.64 2.34
C ASP A 85 9.26 17.30 1.63
N LEU A 86 9.90 16.59 0.70
CA LEU A 86 10.98 17.13 -0.12
C LEU A 86 10.51 18.35 -0.95
N TYR A 87 9.35 18.24 -1.58
CA TYR A 87 8.83 19.32 -2.42
C TYR A 87 8.38 20.52 -1.59
N LEU A 88 7.69 20.31 -0.46
CA LEU A 88 7.35 21.40 0.45
C LEU A 88 8.59 22.15 0.96
N GLY A 89 9.65 21.40 1.31
CA GLY A 89 10.93 22.01 1.72
C GLY A 89 11.60 22.80 0.60
N THR A 90 11.54 22.29 -0.63
CA THR A 90 12.09 22.98 -1.81
C THR A 90 11.33 24.28 -2.11
N ASP A 91 10.00 24.25 -2.03
CA ASP A 91 9.16 25.43 -2.27
C ASP A 91 9.43 26.54 -1.24
N GLU A 92 9.64 26.18 0.03
CA GLU A 92 10.02 27.14 1.09
C GLU A 92 11.43 27.71 0.90
N LEU A 93 12.38 26.87 0.48
CA LEU A 93 13.74 27.32 0.16
C LEU A 93 13.74 28.32 -1.01
N VAL A 94 13.00 28.04 -2.08
CA VAL A 94 12.88 28.94 -3.23
C VAL A 94 12.21 30.25 -2.82
N ARG A 95 11.11 30.18 -2.05
CA ARG A 95 10.38 31.36 -1.55
C ARG A 95 11.29 32.27 -0.71
N SER A 96 12.00 31.70 0.27
CA SER A 96 12.91 32.46 1.13
C SER A 96 14.06 33.10 0.35
N THR A 97 14.63 32.39 -0.62
CA THR A 97 15.70 32.91 -1.50
C THR A 97 15.23 34.12 -2.32
N ILE A 98 14.01 34.06 -2.89
CA ILE A 98 13.43 35.18 -3.66
C ILE A 98 13.18 36.38 -2.75
N VAL A 99 12.62 36.16 -1.55
CA VAL A 99 12.37 37.24 -0.58
C VAL A 99 13.66 37.93 -0.16
N GLU A 100 14.73 37.17 0.06
CA GLU A 100 16.03 37.73 0.43
C GLU A 100 16.66 38.52 -0.72
N ALA A 101 16.62 37.99 -1.94
CA ALA A 101 17.11 38.69 -3.13
C ALA A 101 16.33 39.99 -3.43
N ALA A 102 15.06 40.09 -3.04
CA ALA A 102 14.27 41.30 -3.19
C ALA A 102 14.59 42.39 -2.14
N ARG A 103 15.36 42.07 -1.10
CA ARG A 103 15.79 43.00 -0.04
C ARG A 103 17.18 43.60 -0.28
N THR A 104 17.94 43.04 -1.22
CA THR A 104 19.29 43.49 -1.62
C THR A 104 19.22 44.36 -2.87
#